data_AF-A0A1I3ZML1-F1
#
_entry.id   AF-A0A1I3ZML1-F1
#
_cell.length_a   1.000
_cell.length_b   1.000
_cell.length_c   1.000
_cell.angle_alpha   90.00
_cell.angle_beta   90.00
_cell.angle_gamma   90.00
#
_symmetry.space_group_name_H-M   'P 1'
#
loop_
_entity.id
_entity.type
_entity.pdbx_description
1 polymer ?
#
loop_
_entity_poly.entity_id
_entity_poly.type
_entity_poly.pdbx_seq_one_letter_code
_entity_poly.pdbx_strand_id
1 'polypeptide(L)'
;MSKKYSRSDLMKLAIEEHLKCCEFPRVGVVISKSGEVLSTGYRGETRGVHAERVAIRKLTNEQIQGSTVFTTLEPCVELHDEQEIQSCAQLLIESGVNEVVIGVLDPNGTIYSQGYRRLLENNINVSFFNRKLRAAVEEETFEFCDIHKIYGCGKRRMPVVHSGTSLEVQFSEKDPRIINIKWATLQPNHGCVDLSSNNGAVRVASGARNFGDITDPMVFRFPSHFARMKKGMIAIVKPSSSTFCVLIQLIEIFESDIIFRWEVRNDN
;
A
#
# COMPACT_ATOMS: atom_id res chain seq x y z
N MET A 1 28.48 -5.21 29.41
CA MET A 1 27.66 -4.03 29.08
C MET A 1 26.92 -4.33 27.79
N SER A 2 25.60 -4.21 27.81
CA SER A 2 24.74 -4.30 26.63
C SER A 2 25.18 -3.27 25.59
N LYS A 3 25.26 -3.68 24.32
CA LYS A 3 25.60 -2.76 23.22
C LYS A 3 24.42 -1.82 22.99
N LYS A 4 24.66 -0.51 23.14
CA LYS A 4 23.67 0.52 22.83
C LYS A 4 23.82 0.98 21.39
N TYR A 5 22.70 1.07 20.70
CA TYR A 5 22.59 1.45 19.31
C TYR A 5 21.96 2.84 19.18
N SER A 6 22.40 3.61 18.18
CA SER A 6 21.69 4.82 17.79
C SER A 6 20.38 4.46 17.08
N ARG A 7 19.43 5.42 16.98
CA ARG A 7 18.21 5.22 16.18
C ARG A 7 18.51 4.83 14.73
N SER A 8 19.54 5.45 14.13
CA SER A 8 19.90 5.12 12.76
C SER A 8 20.46 3.70 12.63
N ASP A 9 21.15 3.19 13.65
CA ASP A 9 21.66 1.82 13.62
C ASP A 9 20.52 0.81 13.82
N LEU A 10 19.54 1.13 14.67
CA LEU A 10 18.33 0.31 14.83
C LEU A 10 17.50 0.22 13.54
N MET A 11 17.39 1.33 12.79
CA MET A 11 16.77 1.31 11.46
C MET A 11 17.55 0.41 10.49
N LYS A 12 18.89 0.46 10.49
CA LYS A 12 19.72 -0.40 9.65
C LYS A 12 19.60 -1.87 10.05
N LEU A 13 19.56 -2.18 11.34
CA LEU A 13 19.33 -3.53 11.82
C LEU A 13 17.98 -4.08 11.37
N ALA A 14 16.92 -3.27 11.36
CA ALA A 14 15.64 -3.70 10.80
C ALA A 14 15.73 -4.02 9.30
N ILE A 15 16.55 -3.29 8.54
CA ILE A 15 16.86 -3.60 7.13
C ILE A 15 17.69 -4.90 7.02
N GLU A 16 18.65 -5.12 7.91
CA GLU A 16 19.42 -6.38 7.92
C GLU A 16 18.53 -7.59 8.20
N GLU A 17 17.56 -7.48 9.13
CA GLU A 17 16.55 -8.53 9.36
C GLU A 17 15.66 -8.72 8.14
N HIS A 18 15.19 -7.63 7.54
CA HIS A 18 14.41 -7.63 6.30
C HIS A 18 15.11 -8.40 5.18
N LEU A 19 16.42 -8.22 5.02
CA LEU A 19 17.21 -8.89 3.97
C LEU A 19 17.40 -10.39 4.18
N LYS A 20 17.09 -10.93 5.37
CA LYS A 20 17.05 -12.38 5.61
C LYS A 20 15.79 -13.04 5.05
N CYS A 21 14.79 -12.24 4.66
CA CYS A 21 13.52 -12.73 4.17
C CYS A 21 13.64 -13.29 2.74
N CYS A 22 13.17 -14.52 2.54
CA CYS A 22 13.15 -15.19 1.24
C CYS A 22 11.83 -14.98 0.47
N GLU A 23 10.87 -14.22 1.03
CA GLU A 23 9.51 -14.04 0.50
C GLU A 23 9.16 -12.55 0.38
N PHE A 24 8.26 -12.18 -0.53
CA PHE A 24 7.83 -10.79 -0.73
C PHE A 24 6.38 -10.55 -0.25
N PRO A 25 6.03 -9.33 0.21
CA PRO A 25 6.94 -8.27 0.63
C PRO A 25 7.85 -8.69 1.79
N ARG A 26 9.12 -8.27 1.71
CA ARG A 26 10.12 -8.49 2.76
C ARG A 26 9.85 -7.52 3.91
N VAL A 27 9.85 -8.04 5.14
CA VAL A 27 9.61 -7.24 6.34
C VAL A 27 10.61 -7.64 7.40
N GLY A 28 11.25 -6.64 8.01
CA GLY A 28 12.16 -6.78 9.14
C GLY A 28 11.75 -5.87 10.29
N VAL A 29 11.91 -6.36 11.51
CA VAL A 29 11.47 -5.72 12.74
C VAL A 29 12.56 -5.81 13.81
N VAL A 30 12.76 -4.71 14.52
CA VAL A 30 13.62 -4.62 15.70
C VAL A 30 12.83 -3.95 16.81
N ILE A 31 12.75 -4.59 17.96
CA ILE A 31 12.17 -4.03 19.19
C ILE A 31 13.33 -3.61 20.08
N SER A 32 13.32 -2.35 20.51
CA SER A 32 14.39 -1.80 21.34
C SER A 32 13.86 -0.98 22.51
N LYS A 33 14.62 -0.89 23.59
CA LYS A 33 14.31 -0.05 24.74
C LYS A 33 15.59 0.60 25.23
N SER A 34 15.60 1.93 25.36
CA SER A 34 16.77 2.70 25.79
C SER A 34 18.04 2.45 24.94
N GLY A 35 17.87 2.20 23.64
CA GLY A 35 18.94 1.91 22.69
C GLY A 35 19.45 0.47 22.69
N GLU A 36 18.87 -0.42 23.51
CA GLU A 36 19.21 -1.84 23.55
C GLU A 36 18.20 -2.64 22.72
N VAL A 37 18.70 -3.55 21.89
CA VAL A 37 17.84 -4.48 21.14
C VAL A 37 17.32 -5.54 22.10
N LEU A 38 15.99 -5.62 22.23
CA LEU A 38 15.31 -6.63 23.02
C LEU A 38 15.01 -7.86 22.17
N SER A 39 14.54 -7.63 20.94
CA SER A 39 14.13 -8.69 20.03
C SER A 39 14.23 -8.22 18.58
N THR A 40 14.38 -9.18 17.68
CA THR A 40 14.31 -8.98 16.24
C THR A 40 13.32 -9.96 15.62
N GLY A 41 12.87 -9.68 14.41
CA GLY A 41 12.04 -10.61 13.65
C GLY A 41 12.05 -10.25 12.18
N TYR A 42 11.87 -11.25 11.32
CA TYR A 42 11.66 -11.03 9.90
C TYR A 42 10.56 -11.95 9.38
N ARG A 43 9.92 -11.55 8.27
CA ARG A 43 8.88 -12.36 7.65
C ARG A 43 9.48 -13.68 7.15
N GLY A 44 8.83 -14.80 7.45
CA GLY A 44 9.31 -16.13 7.08
C GLY A 44 10.28 -16.74 8.11
N GLU A 45 10.66 -16.02 9.17
CA GLU A 45 11.38 -16.63 10.30
C GLU A 45 10.56 -17.73 10.97
N THR A 46 9.26 -17.46 11.17
CA THR A 46 8.26 -18.49 11.48
C THR A 46 7.24 -18.50 10.35
N ARG A 47 7.06 -19.67 9.73
CA ARG A 47 6.17 -19.84 8.56
C ARG A 47 4.75 -19.33 8.88
N GLY A 48 4.21 -18.49 8.00
CA GLY A 48 2.86 -17.91 8.14
C GLY A 48 2.73 -16.85 9.24
N VAL A 49 3.84 -16.37 9.82
CA VAL A 49 3.81 -15.38 10.90
C VAL A 49 4.50 -14.10 10.47
N HIS A 50 3.82 -12.96 10.69
CA HIS A 50 4.37 -11.64 10.39
C HIS A 50 5.57 -11.30 11.28
N ALA A 51 6.49 -10.50 10.76
CA ALA A 51 7.74 -10.13 11.43
C ALA A 51 7.51 -9.48 12.80
N GLU A 52 6.50 -8.61 12.94
CA GLU A 52 6.16 -7.96 14.21
C GLU A 52 5.76 -8.99 15.24
N ARG A 53 4.90 -9.94 14.87
CA ARG A 53 4.45 -11.00 15.77
C ARG A 53 5.60 -11.93 16.16
N VAL A 54 6.49 -12.26 15.23
CA VAL A 54 7.71 -13.05 15.54
C VAL A 54 8.56 -12.34 16.59
N ALA A 55 8.83 -11.04 16.40
CA ALA A 55 9.63 -10.26 17.33
C ALA A 55 8.96 -10.17 18.72
N ILE A 56 7.65 -9.96 18.76
CA ILE A 56 6.88 -9.82 20.01
C ILE A 56 6.82 -11.15 20.77
N ARG A 57 6.63 -12.29 20.08
CA ARG A 57 6.56 -13.63 20.71
C ARG A 57 7.83 -14.04 21.46
N LYS A 58 8.97 -13.39 21.17
CA LYS A 58 10.26 -13.63 21.85
C LYS A 58 10.40 -12.85 23.16
N LEU A 59 9.43 -11.98 23.50
CA LEU A 59 9.46 -11.11 24.67
C LEU A 59 8.30 -11.41 25.61
N THR A 60 8.49 -11.10 26.89
CA THR A 60 7.38 -10.98 27.85
C THR A 60 6.70 -9.62 27.73
N ASN A 61 5.47 -9.50 28.24
CA ASN A 61 4.72 -8.24 28.22
C ASN A 61 5.47 -7.11 28.94
N GLU A 62 6.17 -7.42 30.03
CA GLU A 62 6.94 -6.45 30.81
C GLU A 62 8.17 -5.94 30.04
N GLN A 63 8.77 -6.79 29.19
CA GLN A 63 9.93 -6.41 28.37
C GLN A 63 9.53 -5.44 27.26
N ILE A 64 8.42 -5.72 26.56
CA ILE A 64 7.98 -4.93 25.42
C ILE A 64 7.30 -3.60 25.82
N GLN A 65 6.68 -3.53 26.99
CA GLN A 65 5.99 -2.32 27.42
C GLN A 65 6.94 -1.10 27.45
N GLY A 66 6.49 0.00 26.83
CA GLY A 66 7.26 1.23 26.71
C GLY A 66 8.45 1.17 25.75
N SER A 67 8.59 0.11 24.94
CA SER A 67 9.64 -0.02 23.94
C SER A 67 9.35 0.79 22.67
N THR A 68 10.37 0.92 21.81
CA THR A 68 10.25 1.45 20.45
C THR A 68 10.41 0.31 19.45
N VAL A 69 9.47 0.20 18.52
CA VAL A 69 9.49 -0.80 17.44
C VAL A 69 9.91 -0.15 16.14
N PHE A 70 10.94 -0.68 15.51
CA PHE A 70 11.40 -0.31 14.17
C PHE A 70 10.92 -1.38 13.21
N THR A 71 10.04 -1.04 12.27
CA THR A 71 9.51 -1.96 11.26
C THR A 71 9.78 -1.41 9.87
N THR A 72 10.21 -2.25 8.92
CA THR A 72 10.50 -1.79 7.56
C THR A 72 9.24 -1.51 6.73
N LEU A 73 8.13 -2.19 7.00
CA LEU A 73 6.83 -1.98 6.36
C LEU A 73 5.76 -1.55 7.36
N GLU A 74 4.75 -0.81 6.91
CA GLU A 74 3.60 -0.42 7.72
C GLU A 74 2.89 -1.63 8.34
N PRO A 75 2.62 -1.63 9.66
CA PRO A 75 1.89 -2.71 10.31
C PRO A 75 0.47 -2.87 9.75
N CYS A 76 0.10 -4.10 9.39
CA CYS A 76 -1.23 -4.41 8.90
C CYS A 76 -2.34 -4.10 9.92
N VAL A 77 -3.55 -3.80 9.42
CA VAL A 77 -4.76 -3.49 10.21
C VAL A 77 -5.88 -4.52 10.06
N GLU A 78 -5.90 -5.24 8.95
CA GLU A 78 -6.84 -6.33 8.68
C GLU A 78 -6.20 -7.67 9.06
N LEU A 79 -7.05 -8.62 9.44
CA LEU A 79 -6.65 -10.01 9.60
C LEU A 79 -6.57 -10.66 8.21
N HIS A 80 -5.45 -11.27 7.90
CA HIS A 80 -5.36 -12.21 6.77
C HIS A 80 -5.54 -13.64 7.28
N ASP A 81 -5.87 -14.57 6.38
CA ASP A 81 -6.17 -15.99 6.71
C ASP A 81 -5.03 -16.69 7.48
N GLU A 82 -3.80 -16.16 7.42
CA GLU A 82 -2.62 -16.66 8.13
C GLU A 82 -2.43 -16.06 9.55
N GLN A 83 -3.26 -15.09 9.96
CA GLN A 83 -3.17 -14.42 11.26
C GLN A 83 -4.15 -15.00 12.27
N GLU A 84 -3.64 -15.58 13.36
CA GLU A 84 -4.47 -16.34 14.31
C GLU A 84 -5.42 -15.50 15.17
N ILE A 85 -5.00 -14.32 15.67
CA ILE A 85 -5.72 -13.65 16.78
C ILE A 85 -5.91 -12.13 16.60
N GLN A 86 -4.96 -11.39 16.00
CA GLN A 86 -5.08 -9.92 15.84
C GLN A 86 -4.18 -9.34 14.74
N SER A 87 -4.50 -8.16 14.22
CA SER A 87 -3.63 -7.43 13.28
C SER A 87 -2.32 -6.99 13.95
N CYS A 88 -1.25 -6.73 13.17
CA CYS A 88 0.03 -6.26 13.72
C CYS A 88 -0.10 -4.91 14.44
N ALA A 89 -0.89 -3.98 13.89
CA ALA A 89 -1.14 -2.69 14.53
C ALA A 89 -1.84 -2.86 15.89
N GLN A 90 -2.86 -3.73 15.99
CA GLN A 90 -3.54 -4.01 17.25
C GLN A 90 -2.60 -4.68 18.27
N LEU A 91 -1.78 -5.63 17.82
CA LEU A 91 -0.82 -6.32 18.68
C LEU A 91 0.18 -5.35 19.31
N LEU A 92 0.67 -4.37 18.55
CA LEU A 92 1.58 -3.34 19.03
C LEU A 92 0.90 -2.44 20.09
N ILE A 93 -0.35 -2.05 19.84
CA ILE A 93 -1.16 -1.25 20.78
C ILE A 93 -1.35 -2.01 22.11
N GLU A 94 -1.77 -3.27 22.05
CA GLU A 94 -2.00 -4.10 23.24
C GLU A 94 -0.70 -4.41 24.00
N SER A 95 0.42 -4.48 23.28
CA SER A 95 1.75 -4.66 23.88
C SER A 95 2.26 -3.41 24.61
N GLY A 96 1.56 -2.27 24.51
CA GLY A 96 1.90 -1.03 25.20
C GLY A 96 3.23 -0.43 24.75
N VAL A 97 3.57 -0.53 23.45
CA VAL A 97 4.75 0.12 22.89
C VAL A 97 4.61 1.64 22.97
N ASN A 98 5.71 2.38 23.14
CA ASN A 98 5.66 3.84 23.24
C ASN A 98 5.77 4.53 21.87
N GLU A 99 6.49 3.89 20.95
CA GLU A 99 6.74 4.44 19.62
C GLU A 99 6.87 3.33 18.57
N VAL A 100 6.35 3.57 17.37
CA VAL A 100 6.60 2.76 16.17
C VAL A 100 7.28 3.63 15.11
N VAL A 101 8.40 3.16 14.60
CA VAL A 101 9.20 3.80 13.57
C VAL A 101 9.04 3.00 12.29
N ILE A 102 8.38 3.56 11.29
CA ILE A 102 7.99 2.87 10.05
C ILE A 102 8.98 3.18 8.92
N GLY A 103 9.43 2.16 8.19
CA GLY A 103 10.24 2.29 6.99
C GLY A 103 9.44 2.92 5.87
N VAL A 104 8.61 2.12 5.21
CA VAL A 104 7.71 2.53 4.12
C VAL A 104 6.25 2.25 4.48
N LEU A 105 5.34 3.06 3.94
CA LEU A 105 3.91 2.77 4.01
C LEU A 105 3.55 1.64 3.04
N ASP A 106 2.55 0.84 3.40
CA ASP A 106 2.14 -0.28 2.56
C ASP A 106 1.37 0.26 1.33
N PRO A 107 1.81 -0.02 0.09
CA PRO A 107 1.13 0.44 -1.13
C PRO A 107 -0.26 -0.20 -1.34
N ASN A 108 -0.58 -1.27 -0.61
CA ASN A 108 -1.90 -1.90 -0.66
C ASN A 108 -2.97 -0.92 -0.18
N GLY A 109 -3.95 -0.61 -1.03
CA GLY A 109 -5.00 0.37 -0.74
C GLY A 109 -5.93 0.01 0.43
N THR A 110 -5.90 -1.26 0.88
CA THR A 110 -6.60 -1.73 2.09
C THR A 110 -5.79 -1.49 3.38
N ILE A 111 -4.48 -1.27 3.29
CA ILE A 111 -3.60 -1.09 4.46
C ILE A 111 -3.05 0.33 4.53
N TYR A 112 -2.76 0.95 3.38
CA TYR A 112 -2.04 2.23 3.29
C TYR A 112 -2.55 3.26 4.30
N SER A 113 -1.64 3.75 5.13
CA SER A 113 -1.85 4.74 6.20
C SER A 113 -2.86 4.33 7.27
N GLN A 114 -3.52 3.17 7.17
CA GLN A 114 -4.47 2.71 8.17
C GLN A 114 -3.73 2.20 9.41
N GLY A 115 -2.60 1.50 9.23
CA GLY A 115 -1.75 1.07 10.34
C GLY A 115 -1.16 2.27 11.07
N TYR A 116 -0.61 3.20 10.31
CA TYR A 116 -0.14 4.50 10.80
C TYR A 116 -1.23 5.25 11.59
N ARG A 117 -2.44 5.41 11.03
CA ARG A 117 -3.56 6.12 11.69
C ARG A 117 -4.00 5.42 12.96
N ARG A 118 -4.20 4.09 12.92
CA ARG A 118 -4.65 3.30 14.06
C ARG A 118 -3.69 3.42 15.25
N LEU A 119 -2.39 3.43 14.99
CA LEU A 119 -1.37 3.64 16.02
C LEU A 119 -1.49 5.04 16.65
N LEU A 120 -1.62 6.09 15.83
CA LEU A 120 -1.79 7.47 16.32
C LEU A 120 -3.08 7.66 17.13
N GLU A 121 -4.20 7.11 16.65
CA GLU A 121 -5.51 7.17 17.32
C GLU A 121 -5.49 6.48 18.70
N ASN A 122 -4.56 5.55 18.91
CA ASN A 122 -4.34 4.85 20.18
C ASN A 122 -3.16 5.41 20.98
N ASN A 123 -2.76 6.67 20.73
CA ASN A 123 -1.70 7.39 21.46
C ASN A 123 -0.29 6.76 21.37
N ILE A 124 -0.02 5.99 20.32
CA ILE A 124 1.33 5.50 20.03
C ILE A 124 2.06 6.56 19.20
N ASN A 125 3.28 6.93 19.58
CA ASN A 125 4.08 7.85 18.77
C ASN A 125 4.47 7.16 17.46
N VAL A 126 4.29 7.83 16.32
CA VAL A 126 4.71 7.27 15.04
C VAL A 126 5.69 8.21 14.35
N SER A 127 6.84 7.66 13.96
CA SER A 127 7.83 8.36 13.15
C SER A 127 8.30 7.47 12.00
N PHE A 128 9.15 8.00 11.13
CA PHE A 128 9.58 7.28 9.93
C PHE A 128 11.09 7.13 9.85
N PHE A 129 11.54 6.17 9.06
CA PHE A 129 12.94 6.03 8.69
C PHE A 129 13.38 7.29 7.94
N ASN A 130 14.68 7.60 8.05
CA ASN A 130 15.25 8.71 7.30
C ASN A 130 15.09 8.47 5.78
N ARG A 131 15.07 9.56 5.00
CA ARG A 131 14.78 9.50 3.56
C ARG A 131 15.66 8.51 2.79
N LYS A 132 16.95 8.41 3.13
CA LYS A 132 17.90 7.52 2.45
C LYS A 132 17.59 6.05 2.76
N LEU A 133 17.35 5.71 4.02
CA LEU A 133 17.01 4.35 4.43
C LEU A 133 15.62 3.93 3.92
N ARG A 134 14.68 4.88 3.86
CA ARG A 134 13.34 4.62 3.30
C ARG A 134 13.41 4.21 1.83
N ALA A 135 14.18 4.91 1.01
CA ALA A 135 14.37 4.56 -0.39
C ALA A 135 14.98 3.16 -0.55
N ALA A 136 15.99 2.81 0.27
CA ALA A 136 16.60 1.49 0.26
C ALA A 136 15.61 0.38 0.69
N VAL A 137 14.78 0.66 1.70
CA VAL A 137 13.70 -0.24 2.11
C VAL A 137 12.71 -0.43 0.96
N GLU A 138 12.22 0.65 0.34
CA GLU A 138 11.22 0.60 -0.72
C GLU A 138 11.67 -0.26 -1.90
N GLU A 139 12.93 -0.10 -2.31
CA GLU A 139 13.59 -0.87 -3.38
C GLU A 139 13.65 -2.37 -3.06
N GLU A 140 13.98 -2.73 -1.82
CA GLU A 140 14.17 -4.13 -1.42
C GLU A 140 12.92 -4.79 -0.81
N THR A 141 11.87 -4.03 -0.51
CA THR A 141 10.64 -4.55 0.15
C THR A 141 9.80 -5.35 -0.80
N PHE A 142 9.68 -4.90 -2.05
CA PHE A 142 8.76 -5.47 -3.03
C PHE A 142 9.58 -6.11 -4.14
N GLU A 143 9.12 -7.26 -4.65
CA GLU A 143 9.62 -7.72 -5.93
C GLU A 143 9.24 -6.65 -6.95
N PHE A 144 10.21 -6.12 -7.71
CA PHE A 144 10.03 -5.00 -8.64
C PHE A 144 9.05 -5.27 -9.83
N CYS A 145 8.28 -6.33 -9.77
CA CYS A 145 7.08 -6.56 -10.55
C CYS A 145 5.89 -6.34 -9.60
N ASP A 146 5.44 -5.13 -9.27
CA ASP A 146 4.18 -4.63 -9.85
C ASP A 146 3.68 -3.37 -9.10
N ILE A 147 4.60 -2.46 -8.74
CA ILE A 147 4.17 -1.13 -8.26
C ILE A 147 3.33 -0.43 -9.35
N HIS A 148 3.73 -0.66 -10.61
CA HIS A 148 3.06 -0.15 -11.79
C HIS A 148 2.09 -1.15 -12.43
N LYS A 149 1.72 -2.25 -11.77
CA LYS A 149 0.81 -3.23 -12.37
C LYS A 149 -0.23 -3.75 -11.37
N ILE A 150 -1.45 -3.95 -11.84
CA ILE A 150 -2.58 -4.46 -11.07
C ILE A 150 -3.31 -5.52 -11.87
N TYR A 151 -3.98 -6.43 -11.16
CA TYR A 151 -4.66 -7.57 -11.76
C TYR A 151 -6.16 -7.54 -11.43
N GLY A 152 -6.99 -8.00 -12.35
CA GLY A 152 -8.40 -8.31 -12.07
C GLY A 152 -9.18 -7.11 -11.59
N CYS A 153 -9.89 -7.26 -10.47
CA CYS A 153 -10.65 -6.21 -9.80
C CYS A 153 -10.01 -5.93 -8.44
N GLY A 154 -10.05 -4.68 -7.98
CA GLY A 154 -9.45 -4.36 -6.70
C GLY A 154 -9.53 -2.90 -6.30
N LYS A 155 -8.79 -2.56 -5.25
CA LYS A 155 -8.66 -1.21 -4.70
C LYS A 155 -7.20 -0.93 -4.39
N ARG A 156 -6.70 0.24 -4.79
CA ARG A 156 -5.29 0.61 -4.63
C ARG A 156 -5.18 2.08 -4.28
N ARG A 157 -4.19 2.41 -3.46
CA ARG A 157 -3.72 3.78 -3.30
C ARG A 157 -2.46 3.96 -4.14
N MET A 158 -2.34 5.09 -4.81
CA MET A 158 -1.19 5.36 -5.67
C MET A 158 -0.75 6.81 -5.52
N PRO A 159 0.57 7.08 -5.34
CA PRO A 159 1.09 8.43 -5.42
C PRO A 159 0.84 8.99 -6.82
N VAL A 160 0.36 10.23 -6.88
CA VAL A 160 0.11 10.93 -8.15
C VAL A 160 0.93 12.19 -8.20
N VAL A 161 1.98 12.16 -9.00
CA VAL A 161 2.88 13.30 -9.22
C VAL A 161 2.44 14.08 -10.46
N HIS A 162 2.91 15.32 -10.57
CA HIS A 162 2.59 16.19 -11.70
C HIS A 162 3.00 15.60 -13.06
N SER A 163 4.13 14.89 -13.12
CA SER A 163 4.59 14.15 -14.32
C SER A 163 3.70 12.95 -14.69
N GLY A 164 2.82 12.57 -13.76
CA GLY A 164 1.90 11.46 -13.80
C GLY A 164 2.52 10.10 -13.49
N THR A 165 1.69 9.21 -12.97
CA THR A 165 2.04 7.84 -12.57
C THR A 165 1.30 6.86 -13.49
N SER A 166 2.05 6.03 -14.21
CA SER A 166 1.51 5.00 -15.10
C SER A 166 1.22 3.71 -14.34
N LEU A 167 0.19 2.99 -14.79
CA LEU A 167 -0.22 1.71 -14.23
C LEU A 167 -0.75 0.79 -15.33
N GLU A 168 -0.30 -0.45 -15.33
CA GLU A 168 -0.73 -1.54 -16.19
C GLU A 168 -1.85 -2.33 -15.50
N VAL A 169 -3.00 -2.41 -16.14
CA VAL A 169 -4.15 -3.20 -15.64
C VAL A 169 -4.24 -4.48 -16.44
N GLN A 170 -3.80 -5.59 -15.85
CA GLN A 170 -3.91 -6.92 -16.44
C GLN A 170 -5.27 -7.55 -16.08
N PHE A 171 -5.91 -8.21 -17.04
CA PHE A 171 -7.25 -8.77 -16.87
C PHE A 171 -7.33 -9.78 -15.71
N SER A 172 -6.32 -10.65 -15.57
CA SER A 172 -6.14 -11.50 -14.39
C SER A 172 -4.70 -12.02 -14.35
N GLU A 173 -4.25 -12.60 -13.24
CA GLU A 173 -2.91 -13.20 -13.15
C GLU A 173 -2.63 -14.23 -14.26
N LYS A 174 -3.68 -14.93 -14.73
CA LYS A 174 -3.59 -15.98 -15.76
C LYS A 174 -3.81 -15.46 -17.18
N ASP A 175 -4.31 -14.24 -17.34
CA ASP A 175 -4.69 -13.67 -18.64
C ASP A 175 -3.76 -12.49 -18.97
N PRO A 176 -2.95 -12.57 -20.03
CA PRO A 176 -1.92 -11.58 -20.33
C PRO A 176 -2.47 -10.27 -20.94
N ARG A 177 -3.78 -10.13 -21.15
CA ARG A 177 -4.37 -8.91 -21.71
C ARG A 177 -4.20 -7.73 -20.74
N ILE A 178 -3.65 -6.61 -21.22
CA ILE A 178 -3.30 -5.43 -20.42
C ILE A 178 -3.93 -4.16 -20.99
N ILE A 179 -4.37 -3.26 -20.11
CA ILE A 179 -4.74 -1.87 -20.41
C ILE A 179 -3.87 -0.93 -19.58
N ASN A 180 -3.19 0.01 -20.25
CA ASN A 180 -2.39 1.01 -19.57
C ASN A 180 -3.22 2.25 -19.24
N ILE A 181 -3.13 2.68 -17.98
CA ILE A 181 -3.72 3.91 -17.47
C ILE A 181 -2.64 4.82 -16.90
N LYS A 182 -2.91 6.12 -16.86
CA LYS A 182 -2.03 7.11 -16.26
C LYS A 182 -2.84 8.09 -15.44
N TRP A 183 -2.38 8.37 -14.23
CA TRP A 183 -2.94 9.41 -13.36
C TRP A 183 -2.01 10.61 -13.33
N ALA A 184 -2.54 11.82 -13.39
CA ALA A 184 -1.75 13.04 -13.23
C ALA A 184 -2.49 14.09 -12.37
N THR A 185 -1.73 14.79 -11.52
CA THR A 185 -2.23 15.95 -10.77
C THR A 185 -1.94 17.22 -11.56
N LEU A 186 -2.98 17.97 -11.91
CA LEU A 186 -2.81 19.27 -12.55
C LEU A 186 -2.25 20.30 -11.58
N GLN A 187 -2.81 20.36 -10.36
CA GLN A 187 -2.39 21.21 -9.25
C GLN A 187 -2.81 20.58 -7.90
N PRO A 188 -1.97 20.60 -6.84
CA PRO A 188 -2.28 19.95 -5.55
C PRO A 188 -3.60 20.38 -4.90
N ASN A 189 -4.03 21.62 -5.15
CA ASN A 189 -5.14 22.26 -4.42
C ASN A 189 -6.51 22.12 -5.10
N HIS A 190 -6.62 21.45 -6.25
CA HIS A 190 -7.84 21.51 -7.08
C HIS A 190 -8.84 20.36 -6.83
N GLY A 191 -8.52 19.41 -5.94
CA GLY A 191 -9.43 18.32 -5.59
C GLY A 191 -9.86 17.46 -6.78
N CYS A 192 -9.03 17.41 -7.83
CA CYS A 192 -9.26 16.61 -9.03
C CYS A 192 -7.95 16.05 -9.57
N VAL A 193 -8.05 14.89 -10.21
CA VAL A 193 -6.93 14.24 -10.91
C VAL A 193 -7.38 13.89 -12.33
N ASP A 194 -6.45 13.93 -13.27
CA ASP A 194 -6.72 13.51 -14.64
C ASP A 194 -6.34 12.04 -14.79
N LEU A 195 -7.26 11.26 -15.34
CA LEU A 195 -7.07 9.89 -15.77
C LEU A 195 -6.93 9.87 -17.28
N SER A 196 -5.86 9.28 -17.80
CA SER A 196 -5.67 9.10 -19.25
C SER A 196 -5.24 7.66 -19.57
N SER A 197 -5.28 7.30 -20.84
CA SER A 197 -4.79 6.03 -21.34
C SER A 197 -4.03 6.27 -22.64
N ASN A 198 -2.83 5.70 -22.77
CA ASN A 198 -1.90 5.98 -23.87
C ASN A 198 -2.52 5.77 -25.26
N ASN A 199 -3.43 4.79 -25.38
CA ASN A 199 -4.10 4.41 -26.63
C ASN A 199 -5.61 4.24 -26.45
N GLY A 200 -6.18 4.85 -25.41
CA GLY A 200 -7.50 4.49 -24.88
C GLY A 200 -8.58 5.54 -25.06
N ALA A 201 -9.82 5.07 -25.28
CA ALA A 201 -11.01 5.84 -24.97
C ALA A 201 -11.18 5.88 -23.46
N VAL A 202 -11.01 7.04 -22.84
CA VAL A 202 -11.36 7.28 -21.44
C VAL A 202 -12.64 8.09 -21.39
N ARG A 203 -13.60 7.69 -20.54
CA ARG A 203 -14.86 8.41 -20.43
C ARG A 203 -15.44 8.36 -19.03
N VAL A 204 -15.90 9.50 -18.53
CA VAL A 204 -16.68 9.56 -17.29
C VAL A 204 -18.07 8.95 -17.52
N ALA A 205 -18.44 7.99 -16.66
CA ALA A 205 -19.78 7.42 -16.59
C ALA A 205 -20.69 8.36 -15.77
N SER A 206 -21.12 9.46 -16.41
CA SER A 206 -21.97 10.47 -15.77
C SER A 206 -23.28 9.85 -15.25
N GLY A 207 -23.59 10.09 -13.98
CA GLY A 207 -24.82 9.58 -13.34
C GLY A 207 -24.65 8.24 -12.62
N ALA A 208 -23.59 7.47 -12.90
CA ALA A 208 -23.28 6.24 -12.16
C ALA A 208 -22.66 6.57 -10.80
N ARG A 209 -23.11 5.88 -9.75
CA ARG A 209 -22.57 5.97 -8.38
C ARG A 209 -21.76 4.72 -8.02
N ASN A 210 -22.12 3.58 -8.58
CA ASN A 210 -21.47 2.29 -8.41
C ASN A 210 -21.25 1.59 -9.75
N PHE A 211 -20.34 0.62 -9.79
CA PHE A 211 -20.10 -0.18 -11.00
C PHE A 211 -21.36 -0.94 -11.47
N GLY A 212 -22.23 -1.36 -10.55
CA GLY A 212 -23.50 -2.01 -10.88
C GLY A 212 -24.51 -1.12 -11.63
N ASP A 213 -24.38 0.21 -11.53
CA ASP A 213 -25.26 1.13 -12.27
C ASP A 213 -24.94 1.15 -13.78
N ILE A 214 -23.76 0.66 -14.15
CA ILE A 214 -23.29 0.57 -15.53
C ILE A 214 -23.58 -0.86 -15.99
N THR A 215 -24.68 -1.09 -16.70
CA THR A 215 -24.99 -2.42 -17.23
C THR A 215 -24.21 -2.70 -18.50
N ASP A 216 -24.11 -1.70 -19.39
CA ASP A 216 -23.34 -1.77 -20.63
C ASP A 216 -22.33 -0.60 -20.69
N PRO A 217 -21.02 -0.87 -20.45
CA PRO A 217 -19.96 0.14 -20.57
C PRO A 217 -19.78 0.71 -21.98
N MET A 218 -20.29 0.04 -23.01
CA MET A 218 -20.11 0.44 -24.42
C MET A 218 -21.13 1.50 -24.89
N VAL A 219 -22.18 1.77 -24.10
CA VAL A 219 -23.16 2.84 -24.37
C VAL A 219 -22.51 4.22 -24.42
N PHE A 220 -21.34 4.41 -23.81
CA PHE A 220 -20.65 5.68 -23.75
C PHE A 220 -19.86 5.96 -25.04
N ARG A 221 -20.56 6.48 -26.07
CA ARG A 221 -20.11 6.52 -27.49
C ARG A 221 -19.05 7.55 -27.90
N PHE A 222 -18.46 8.37 -27.02
CA PHE A 222 -17.44 9.34 -27.45
C PHE A 222 -16.13 9.22 -26.66
N PRO A 223 -15.05 8.70 -27.30
CA PRO A 223 -13.76 8.52 -26.66
C PRO A 223 -13.08 9.88 -26.43
N SER A 224 -12.63 10.15 -25.20
CA SER A 224 -11.67 11.22 -24.91
C SER A 224 -10.31 10.61 -24.58
N HIS A 225 -9.23 11.36 -24.79
CA HIS A 225 -7.88 10.93 -24.40
C HIS A 225 -7.65 11.00 -22.87
N PHE A 226 -8.51 11.74 -22.17
CA PHE A 226 -8.46 11.86 -20.71
C PHE A 226 -9.85 12.13 -20.11
N ALA A 227 -9.99 11.85 -18.82
CA ALA A 227 -11.12 12.20 -17.99
C ALA A 227 -10.64 12.93 -16.73
N ARG A 228 -11.23 14.08 -16.44
CA ARG A 228 -11.02 14.77 -15.16
C ARG A 228 -11.91 14.15 -14.09
N MET A 229 -11.29 13.59 -13.07
CA MET A 229 -11.94 12.81 -12.03
C MET A 229 -11.98 13.59 -10.71
N LYS A 230 -13.14 13.56 -10.05
CA LYS A 230 -13.34 14.00 -8.67
C LYS A 230 -13.74 12.80 -7.83
N LYS A 231 -13.65 12.96 -6.50
CA LYS A 231 -14.14 11.97 -5.53
C LYS A 231 -15.54 11.45 -5.91
N GLY A 232 -15.69 10.14 -5.94
CA GLY A 232 -16.92 9.42 -6.25
C GLY A 232 -17.18 9.17 -7.74
N MET A 233 -16.49 9.87 -8.65
CA MET A 233 -16.70 9.72 -10.10
C MET A 233 -16.19 8.37 -10.59
N ILE A 234 -16.90 7.83 -11.58
CA ILE A 234 -16.53 6.61 -12.30
C ILE A 234 -16.12 6.98 -13.72
N ALA A 235 -15.02 6.40 -14.19
CA ALA A 235 -14.58 6.43 -15.57
C ALA A 235 -14.45 5.01 -16.12
N ILE A 236 -14.62 4.90 -17.42
CA ILE A 236 -14.45 3.68 -18.20
C ILE A 236 -13.25 3.91 -19.11
N VAL A 237 -12.32 2.97 -19.11
CA VAL A 237 -11.16 2.93 -19.98
C VAL A 237 -11.30 1.75 -20.93
N LYS A 238 -11.38 2.04 -22.23
CA LYS A 238 -11.49 1.03 -23.27
C LYS A 238 -10.66 1.40 -24.51
N PRO A 239 -9.43 0.90 -24.63
CA PRO A 239 -8.68 1.00 -25.88
C PRO A 239 -9.37 0.23 -27.00
N SER A 240 -9.34 0.78 -28.22
CA SER A 240 -9.97 0.18 -29.40
C SER A 240 -9.40 -1.20 -29.75
N SER A 241 -8.16 -1.48 -29.34
CA SER A 241 -7.47 -2.76 -29.53
C SER A 241 -7.70 -3.78 -28.41
N SER A 242 -8.38 -3.41 -27.33
CA SER A 242 -8.64 -4.30 -26.19
C SER A 242 -9.94 -5.08 -26.38
N THR A 243 -10.03 -6.28 -25.81
CA THR A 243 -11.26 -7.11 -25.75
C THR A 243 -11.98 -7.02 -24.40
N PHE A 244 -11.49 -6.16 -23.50
CA PHE A 244 -12.08 -5.88 -22.21
C PHE A 244 -11.98 -4.39 -21.89
N CYS A 245 -12.78 -3.90 -20.95
CA CYS A 245 -12.71 -2.54 -20.43
C CYS A 245 -12.37 -2.52 -18.94
N VAL A 246 -11.88 -1.38 -18.46
CA VAL A 246 -11.62 -1.13 -17.03
C VAL A 246 -12.54 -0.03 -16.56
N LEU A 247 -13.40 -0.36 -15.59
CA LEU A 247 -14.16 0.63 -14.83
C LEU A 247 -13.28 1.08 -13.66
N ILE A 248 -13.19 2.38 -13.43
CA ILE A 248 -12.33 2.99 -12.43
C ILE A 248 -13.15 4.00 -11.64
N GLN A 249 -13.25 3.83 -10.33
CA GLN A 249 -13.85 4.81 -9.45
C GLN A 249 -12.80 5.45 -8.56
N LEU A 250 -12.80 6.79 -8.55
CA LEU A 250 -11.98 7.55 -7.63
C LEU A 250 -12.66 7.62 -6.26
N ILE A 251 -12.06 7.00 -5.25
CA ILE A 251 -12.63 6.89 -3.90
C ILE A 251 -12.26 8.09 -3.03
N GLU A 252 -10.99 8.50 -3.06
CA GLU A 252 -10.48 9.59 -2.25
C GLU A 252 -9.28 10.26 -2.93
N ILE A 253 -9.11 11.56 -2.71
CA ILE A 253 -7.96 12.36 -3.18
C ILE A 253 -7.30 12.98 -1.96
N PHE A 254 -5.99 12.81 -1.85
CA PHE A 254 -5.13 13.48 -0.86
C PHE A 254 -4.17 14.43 -1.58
N GLU A 255 -3.34 15.14 -0.81
CA GLU A 255 -2.42 16.15 -1.34
C GLU A 255 -1.44 15.60 -2.39
N SER A 256 -0.94 14.37 -2.19
CA SER A 256 0.08 13.73 -3.04
C SER A 256 -0.32 12.37 -3.63
N ASP A 257 -1.50 11.87 -3.32
CA ASP A 257 -1.91 10.51 -3.70
C ASP A 257 -3.43 10.38 -3.84
N ILE A 258 -3.87 9.26 -4.42
CA ILE A 258 -5.29 8.93 -4.59
C ILE A 258 -5.58 7.51 -4.16
N ILE A 259 -6.81 7.27 -3.70
CA ILE A 259 -7.38 5.92 -3.58
C ILE A 259 -8.39 5.74 -4.70
N PHE A 260 -8.24 4.67 -5.47
CA PHE A 260 -9.20 4.28 -6.49
C PHE A 260 -9.52 2.79 -6.38
N ARG A 261 -10.69 2.41 -6.87
CA ARG A 261 -11.04 1.01 -7.13
C ARG A 261 -11.23 0.79 -8.61
N TRP A 262 -10.99 -0.42 -9.07
CA TRP A 262 -11.20 -0.80 -10.45
C TRP A 262 -11.91 -2.15 -10.57
N GLU A 263 -12.58 -2.33 -11.69
CA GLU A 263 -13.23 -3.56 -12.10
C GLU A 263 -12.95 -3.79 -13.58
N VAL A 264 -12.52 -4.98 -13.95
CA VAL A 264 -12.34 -5.38 -15.36
C VAL A 264 -13.59 -6.09 -15.84
N ARG A 265 -14.04 -5.76 -17.05
CA ARG A 265 -15.18 -6.42 -17.70
C ARG A 265 -14.84 -6.82 -19.11
N ASN A 266 -15.18 -8.04 -19.46
CA ASN A 266 -15.07 -8.52 -20.83
C ASN A 266 -16.13 -7.84 -21.71
N ASP A 267 -15.87 -7.75 -23.01
CA ASP A 267 -16.84 -7.20 -23.96
C ASP A 267 -18.02 -8.16 -24.26
N ASN A 268 -17.98 -9.39 -23.72
CA ASN A 268 -18.99 -10.45 -23.91
C ASN A 268 -19.75 -10.74 -22.61
#